data_AF-A0A352S045-F1
#
_entry.id   AF-A0A352S045-F1
#
_cell.length_a   1.000
_cell.length_b   1.000
_cell.length_c   1.000
_cell.angle_alpha   90.00
_cell.angle_beta   90.00
_cell.angle_gamma   90.00
#
_symmetry.space_group_name_H-M   'P 1'
#
loop_
_entity.id
_entity.type
_entity.pdbx_description
1 polymer ?
#
loop_
_entity_poly.entity_id
_entity_poly.type
_entity_poly.pdbx_seq_one_letter_code
_entity_poly.pdbx_strand_id
1 'polypeptide(L)'
;DRLRVLNPRTRNRYFFSQLVENIASIGLKRPITVALGGRDGDGEWHEVLCGQGRLEALKMLGETMIPCSVVEADELERYLITLAENIARRRHSTVELMSGLQVLREKGYSTEDIAKKTSLDSSYVNGILQLLDKGEQRLIQAVEKRVMPLWCVFRGA
;
A
#
# COMPACT_ATOMS: atom_id res chain seq x y z
N ASP A 1 19.64 -4.19 -10.71
CA ASP A 1 20.14 -5.24 -9.80
C ASP A 1 19.87 -5.06 -8.30
N ARG A 2 19.53 -3.86 -7.78
CA ARG A 2 19.36 -3.67 -6.32
C ARG A 2 18.04 -2.98 -5.95
N LEU A 3 16.94 -3.69 -6.14
CA LEU A 3 15.59 -3.24 -5.76
C LEU A 3 15.15 -3.91 -4.46
N ARG A 4 14.71 -3.11 -3.48
CA ARG A 4 14.13 -3.56 -2.21
C ARG A 4 12.65 -3.22 -2.14
N VAL A 5 11.89 -4.03 -1.41
CA VAL A 5 10.46 -3.81 -1.16
C VAL A 5 10.28 -3.72 0.35
N LEU A 6 9.85 -2.56 0.87
CA LEU A 6 9.72 -2.32 2.31
C LEU A 6 8.52 -3.03 2.93
N ASN A 7 7.35 -2.88 2.30
CA ASN A 7 6.08 -3.41 2.80
C ASN A 7 5.53 -4.48 1.83
N PRO A 8 6.20 -5.64 1.69
CA PRO A 8 5.77 -6.67 0.75
C PRO A 8 4.43 -7.25 1.18
N ARG A 9 3.58 -7.48 0.19
CA ARG A 9 2.28 -8.12 0.41
C ARG A 9 2.21 -9.50 -0.23
N THR A 10 1.60 -10.45 0.47
CA THR A 10 1.27 -11.77 -0.08
C THR A 10 0.21 -11.64 -1.17
N ARG A 11 0.51 -12.22 -2.34
CA ARG A 11 -0.38 -12.20 -3.50
C ARG A 11 -1.01 -13.56 -3.74
N ASN A 12 -2.26 -13.56 -4.14
CA ASN A 12 -2.94 -14.78 -4.57
C ASN A 12 -2.32 -15.27 -5.89
N ARG A 13 -1.91 -16.54 -5.94
CA ARG A 13 -1.20 -17.15 -7.08
C ARG A 13 -1.98 -17.08 -8.39
N TYR A 14 -3.29 -17.27 -8.36
CA TYR A 14 -4.14 -17.22 -9.56
C TYR A 14 -4.18 -15.82 -10.18
N PHE A 15 -4.40 -14.78 -9.37
CA PHE A 15 -4.38 -13.40 -9.89
C PHE A 15 -2.97 -12.96 -10.31
N PHE A 16 -1.93 -13.59 -9.76
CA PHE A 16 -0.56 -13.34 -10.17
C PHE A 16 -0.24 -13.95 -11.52
N SER A 17 -0.59 -15.21 -11.77
CA SER A 17 -0.37 -15.84 -13.09
C SER A 17 -1.06 -15.05 -14.21
N GLN A 18 -2.31 -14.60 -13.98
CA GLN A 18 -3.01 -13.75 -14.95
C GLN A 18 -2.29 -12.42 -15.23
N LEU A 19 -1.62 -11.83 -14.23
CA LEU A 19 -0.83 -10.62 -14.43
C LEU A 19 0.43 -10.90 -15.26
N VAL A 20 1.11 -12.02 -14.99
CA VAL A 20 2.31 -12.42 -15.74
C VAL A 20 1.96 -12.63 -17.21
N GLU A 21 0.90 -13.39 -17.51
CA GLU A 21 0.40 -13.61 -18.87
C GLU A 21 0.01 -12.30 -19.56
N ASN A 22 -0.63 -11.38 -18.84
CA ASN A 22 -1.00 -10.07 -19.39
C ASN A 22 0.22 -9.22 -19.75
N ILE A 23 1.24 -9.21 -18.90
CA ILE A 23 2.48 -8.47 -19.16
C ILE A 23 3.26 -9.12 -20.30
N ALA A 24 3.29 -10.46 -20.39
CA ALA A 24 3.95 -11.16 -21.49
C ALA A 24 3.30 -10.87 -22.85
N SER A 25 1.97 -10.75 -22.89
CA SER A 25 1.21 -10.56 -24.14
C SER A 25 1.11 -9.10 -24.59
N ILE A 26 0.95 -8.17 -23.65
CA ILE A 26 0.68 -6.75 -23.95
C ILE A 26 1.87 -5.84 -23.63
N GLY A 27 2.79 -6.31 -22.78
CA GLY A 27 3.85 -5.50 -22.21
C GLY A 27 3.41 -4.68 -20.99
N LEU A 28 4.36 -3.94 -20.41
CA LEU A 28 4.13 -3.16 -19.21
C LEU A 28 3.45 -1.82 -19.53
N LYS A 29 2.18 -1.66 -19.12
CA LYS A 29 1.41 -0.42 -19.37
C LYS A 29 1.81 0.79 -18.51
N ARG A 30 2.37 0.56 -17.32
CA ARG A 30 2.78 1.62 -16.38
C ARG A 30 4.11 1.27 -15.73
N PRO A 31 5.06 2.23 -15.67
CA PRO A 31 6.37 1.99 -15.07
C PRO A 31 6.26 1.69 -13.57
N ILE A 32 7.27 1.03 -13.04
CA ILE A 32 7.41 0.78 -11.59
C ILE A 32 7.94 2.06 -10.94
N THR A 33 7.30 2.52 -9.86
CA THR A 33 7.77 3.71 -9.14
C THR A 33 8.79 3.28 -8.10
N VAL A 34 9.96 3.90 -8.13
CA VAL A 34 11.05 3.65 -7.21
C VAL A 34 11.57 4.95 -6.62
N ALA A 35 12.25 4.88 -5.48
CA ALA A 35 13.02 5.98 -4.92
C ALA A 35 14.43 5.52 -4.57
N LEU A 36 15.37 6.46 -4.49
CA LEU A 36 16.73 6.16 -4.04
C LEU A 36 16.68 5.71 -2.58
N GLY A 37 17.12 4.48 -2.33
CA GLY A 37 17.14 3.91 -0.99
C GLY A 37 18.38 4.33 -0.20
N GLY A 38 19.49 4.48 -0.91
CA GLY A 38 20.78 4.91 -0.39
C GLY A 38 21.92 4.37 -1.24
N ARG A 39 23.14 4.49 -0.72
CA ARG A 39 24.36 3.99 -1.34
C ARG A 39 25.19 3.24 -0.31
N ASP A 40 25.70 2.07 -0.68
CA ASP A 40 26.63 1.28 0.13
C ASP A 40 27.84 0.83 -0.71
N GLY A 41 28.64 -0.10 -0.18
CA GLY A 41 29.86 -0.61 -0.83
C GLY A 41 29.64 -1.23 -2.21
N ASP A 42 28.42 -1.70 -2.49
CA ASP A 42 28.04 -2.30 -3.78
C ASP A 42 27.31 -1.29 -4.69
N GLY A 43 27.30 0.00 -4.32
CA GLY A 43 26.71 1.09 -5.10
C GLY A 43 25.33 1.54 -4.62
N GLU A 44 24.58 2.19 -5.50
CA GLU A 44 23.24 2.69 -5.21
C GLU A 44 22.20 1.56 -5.23
N TRP A 45 21.24 1.64 -4.32
CA TRP A 45 20.10 0.75 -4.29
C TRP A 45 18.80 1.55 -4.22
N HIS A 46 17.74 0.97 -4.74
CA HIS A 46 16.45 1.62 -4.92
C HIS A 46 15.36 0.86 -4.19
N GLU A 47 14.36 1.58 -3.71
CA GLU A 47 13.16 1.01 -3.11
C GLU A 47 11.97 1.08 -4.04
N VAL A 48 11.20 0.00 -4.08
CA VAL A 48 9.97 -0.09 -4.84
C VAL A 48 8.85 0.52 -4.01
N LEU A 49 8.35 1.66 -4.47
CA LEU A 49 7.23 2.34 -3.84
C LEU A 49 5.90 1.81 -4.34
N CYS A 50 5.77 1.64 -5.66
CA CYS A 50 4.55 1.18 -6.31
C CYS A 50 4.87 0.17 -7.40
N GLY A 51 4.09 -0.91 -7.46
CA GLY A 51 4.18 -1.89 -8.54
C GLY A 51 5.00 -3.14 -8.22
N GLN A 52 5.07 -3.57 -6.95
CA GLN A 52 5.70 -4.83 -6.55
C GLN A 52 5.26 -6.01 -7.45
N GLY A 53 3.97 -6.20 -7.68
CA GLY A 53 3.49 -7.31 -8.52
C GLY A 53 3.93 -7.22 -9.99
N ARG A 54 4.14 -6.00 -10.51
CA ARG A 54 4.71 -5.80 -11.86
C ARG A 54 6.20 -6.16 -11.88
N LEU A 55 6.94 -5.78 -10.84
CA LEU A 55 8.34 -6.16 -10.67
C LEU A 55 8.50 -7.69 -10.61
N GLU A 56 7.72 -8.37 -9.79
CA GLU A 56 7.77 -9.83 -9.65
C GLU A 56 7.41 -10.54 -10.96
N ALA A 57 6.43 -10.03 -11.69
CA ALA A 57 6.06 -10.58 -12.99
C ALA A 57 7.17 -10.42 -14.04
N LEU A 58 7.79 -9.25 -14.13
CA LEU A 58 8.93 -9.01 -15.05
C LEU A 58 10.12 -9.90 -14.68
N LYS A 59 10.41 -10.07 -13.38
CA LYS A 59 11.43 -11.04 -12.91
C LYS A 59 11.13 -12.47 -13.35
N MET A 60 9.86 -12.91 -13.27
CA MET A 60 9.47 -14.24 -13.74
C MET A 60 9.60 -14.42 -15.26
N LEU A 61 9.43 -13.34 -16.02
CA LEU A 61 9.61 -13.34 -17.47
C LEU A 61 11.08 -13.27 -17.89
N GLY A 62 12.01 -13.16 -16.94
CA GLY A 62 13.45 -13.08 -17.21
C GLY A 62 13.93 -11.71 -17.66
N GLU A 63 13.12 -10.67 -17.47
CA GLU A 63 13.48 -9.30 -17.86
C GLU A 63 14.63 -8.77 -17.00
N THR A 64 15.69 -8.33 -17.65
CA THR A 64 16.88 -7.76 -17.00
C THR A 64 16.81 -6.25 -16.87
N MET A 65 16.00 -5.60 -17.72
CA MET A 65 15.81 -4.15 -17.75
C MET A 65 14.31 -3.85 -17.66
N ILE A 66 13.95 -2.94 -16.75
CA ILE A 66 12.54 -2.59 -16.51
C ILE A 66 12.37 -1.07 -16.53
N PRO A 67 11.26 -0.56 -17.07
CA PRO A 67 10.99 0.88 -17.04
C PRO A 67 10.59 1.32 -15.63
N CYS A 68 11.34 2.28 -15.10
CA CYS A 68 11.13 2.84 -13.77
C CYS A 68 10.86 4.35 -13.84
N SER A 69 10.01 4.81 -12.92
CA SER A 69 9.85 6.22 -12.60
C SER A 69 10.53 6.43 -11.25
N VAL A 70 11.59 7.23 -11.22
CA VAL A 70 12.35 7.54 -10.00
C VAL A 70 11.78 8.80 -9.39
N VAL A 71 11.45 8.74 -8.10
CA VAL A 71 10.98 9.90 -7.32
C VAL A 71 11.93 10.16 -6.15
N GLU A 72 12.04 11.42 -5.77
CA GLU A 72 12.76 11.82 -4.56
C GLU A 72 11.81 11.68 -3.37
N ALA A 73 12.24 10.91 -2.38
CA ALA A 73 11.53 10.71 -1.12
C ALA A 73 12.53 10.29 -0.05
N ASP A 74 12.45 10.91 1.13
CA ASP A 74 13.26 10.49 2.28
C ASP A 74 12.82 9.11 2.80
N GLU A 75 13.55 8.56 3.79
CA GLU A 75 13.22 7.24 4.35
C GLU A 75 11.79 7.15 4.90
N LEU A 76 11.33 8.20 5.57
CA LEU A 76 10.01 8.25 6.17
C LEU A 76 8.94 8.34 5.07
N GLU A 77 9.13 9.22 4.08
CA GLU A 77 8.25 9.37 2.93
C GLU A 77 8.14 8.07 2.13
N ARG A 78 9.26 7.39 1.86
CA ARG A 78 9.26 6.08 1.17
C ARG A 78 8.42 5.05 1.93
N TYR A 79 8.60 4.97 3.24
CA TYR A 79 7.81 4.08 4.08
C TYR A 79 6.31 4.43 4.05
N LEU A 80 5.95 5.71 4.14
CA LEU A 80 4.56 6.16 4.13
C LEU A 80 3.89 5.98 2.76
N ILE A 81 4.61 6.21 1.66
CA ILE A 81 4.10 6.00 0.30
C ILE A 81 3.77 4.52 0.10
N THR A 82 4.67 3.60 0.48
CA THR A 82 4.41 2.16 0.34
C THR A 82 3.23 1.71 1.21
N LEU A 83 3.14 2.24 2.44
CA LEU A 83 2.03 1.94 3.34
C LEU A 83 0.69 2.48 2.80
N ALA A 84 0.68 3.71 2.30
CA ALA A 84 -0.51 4.32 1.71
C ALA A 84 -0.96 3.60 0.44
N GLU A 85 -0.04 3.17 -0.43
CA GLU A 85 -0.34 2.30 -1.59
C GLU A 85 -1.01 1.01 -1.11
N ASN A 86 -0.51 0.42 -0.02
CA ASN A 86 -1.06 -0.81 0.51
C ASN A 86 -2.54 -0.66 0.88
N ILE A 87 -2.87 0.44 1.56
CA ILE A 87 -4.22 0.79 2.03
C ILE A 87 -5.13 1.20 0.86
N ALA A 88 -4.65 2.01 -0.08
CA ALA A 88 -5.44 2.55 -1.20
C ALA A 88 -5.97 1.46 -2.15
N ARG A 89 -5.45 0.24 -2.07
CA ARG A 89 -5.91 -0.88 -2.89
C ARG A 89 -7.32 -1.33 -2.52
N ARG A 90 -8.10 -1.66 -3.54
CA ARG A 90 -9.48 -2.17 -3.43
C ARG A 90 -9.64 -3.43 -2.57
N ARG A 91 -8.58 -4.20 -2.34
CA ARG A 91 -8.61 -5.44 -1.55
C ARG A 91 -7.56 -5.41 -0.43
N HIS A 92 -7.39 -4.33 0.31
CA HIS A 92 -6.61 -4.39 1.55
C HIS A 92 -7.32 -5.30 2.58
N SER A 93 -6.54 -5.85 3.51
CA SER A 93 -7.08 -6.53 4.68
C SER A 93 -7.40 -5.53 5.77
N THR A 94 -8.34 -5.86 6.67
CA THR A 94 -8.65 -5.03 7.82
C THR A 94 -7.42 -4.80 8.69
N VAL A 95 -6.53 -5.78 8.82
CA VAL A 95 -5.28 -5.65 9.59
C VAL A 95 -4.34 -4.63 8.95
N GLU A 96 -4.15 -4.69 7.63
CA GLU A 96 -3.34 -3.70 6.89
C GLU A 96 -3.90 -2.28 7.04
N LEU A 97 -5.24 -2.12 6.95
CA LEU A 97 -5.90 -0.84 7.16
C LEU A 97 -5.65 -0.31 8.56
N MET A 98 -5.97 -1.10 9.59
CA MET A 98 -5.84 -0.69 10.98
C MET A 98 -4.39 -0.31 11.32
N SER A 99 -3.44 -1.20 11.03
CA SER A 99 -2.01 -0.97 11.29
C SER A 99 -1.50 0.26 10.53
N GLY A 100 -1.90 0.42 9.27
CA GLY A 100 -1.44 1.53 8.46
C GLY A 100 -1.97 2.89 8.93
N LEU A 101 -3.25 2.95 9.32
CA LEU A 101 -3.83 4.17 9.88
C LEU A 101 -3.21 4.53 11.25
N GLN A 102 -2.94 3.54 12.10
CA GLN A 102 -2.26 3.76 13.39
C GLN A 102 -0.86 4.33 13.19
N VAL A 103 -0.06 3.72 12.32
CA VAL A 103 1.29 4.18 12.00
C VAL A 103 1.28 5.62 11.46
N LEU A 104 0.36 5.93 10.53
CA LEU A 104 0.26 7.28 9.99
C LEU A 104 -0.10 8.31 11.09
N ARG A 105 -1.00 7.96 11.99
CA ARG A 105 -1.36 8.83 13.11
C ARG A 105 -0.22 9.01 14.11
N GLU A 106 0.51 7.94 14.44
CA GLU A 106 1.69 7.98 15.33
C GLU A 106 2.82 8.84 14.76
N LYS A 107 2.90 8.96 13.43
CA LYS A 107 3.83 9.87 12.75
C LYS A 107 3.35 11.33 12.71
N GLY A 108 2.20 11.64 13.32
CA GLY A 108 1.69 13.00 13.48
C GLY A 108 0.84 13.51 12.30
N TYR A 109 0.45 12.65 11.35
CA TYR A 109 -0.44 13.07 10.28
C TYR A 109 -1.86 13.31 10.80
N SER A 110 -2.47 14.41 10.35
CA SER A 110 -3.88 14.68 10.61
C SER A 110 -4.76 13.68 9.84
N THR A 111 -6.01 13.52 10.27
CA THR A 111 -7.01 12.72 9.56
C THR A 111 -7.16 13.15 8.10
N GLU A 112 -7.07 14.45 7.82
CA GLU A 112 -7.16 15.00 6.46
C GLU A 112 -5.95 14.63 5.61
N ASP A 113 -4.75 14.65 6.18
CA ASP A 113 -3.52 14.24 5.47
C ASP A 113 -3.54 12.75 5.15
N ILE A 114 -4.01 11.94 6.10
CA ILE A 114 -4.16 10.50 5.93
C ILE A 114 -5.17 10.20 4.82
N ALA A 115 -6.32 10.87 4.82
CA ALA A 115 -7.35 10.72 3.80
C ALA A 115 -6.80 11.08 2.40
N LYS A 116 -6.09 12.20 2.28
CA LYS A 116 -5.44 12.62 1.02
C LYS A 116 -4.40 11.60 0.53
N LYS A 117 -3.53 11.12 1.42
CA LYS A 117 -2.44 10.17 1.07
C LYS A 117 -2.97 8.79 0.68
N THR A 118 -4.02 8.32 1.36
CA THR A 118 -4.62 6.99 1.11
C THR A 118 -5.73 7.00 0.05
N SER A 119 -6.13 8.19 -0.43
CA SER A 119 -7.30 8.37 -1.31
C SER A 119 -8.61 7.82 -0.72
N LEU A 120 -8.73 7.84 0.61
CA LEU A 120 -9.93 7.44 1.35
C LEU A 120 -10.73 8.68 1.76
N ASP A 121 -12.02 8.49 2.05
CA ASP A 121 -12.86 9.56 2.57
C ASP A 121 -12.44 9.95 4.01
N SER A 122 -12.38 11.26 4.29
CA SER A 122 -11.94 11.76 5.60
C SER A 122 -12.86 11.32 6.74
N SER A 123 -14.19 11.28 6.49
CA SER A 123 -15.16 10.83 7.48
C SER A 123 -15.01 9.34 7.78
N TYR A 124 -14.71 8.54 6.74
CA TYR A 124 -14.38 7.14 6.89
C TYR A 124 -13.10 6.94 7.72
N VAL A 125 -11.99 7.61 7.36
CA VAL A 125 -10.73 7.53 8.12
C VAL A 125 -10.95 7.93 9.58
N ASN A 126 -11.66 9.03 9.84
CA ASN A 126 -12.00 9.47 11.19
C ASN A 126 -12.77 8.40 11.98
N GLY A 127 -13.81 7.80 11.38
CA GLY A 127 -14.59 6.77 12.06
C GLY A 127 -13.77 5.52 12.36
N ILE A 128 -12.91 5.07 11.44
CA ILE A 128 -12.03 3.92 11.71
C ILE A 128 -11.04 4.24 12.84
N LEU A 129 -10.44 5.43 12.86
CA LEU A 129 -9.54 5.86 13.93
C LEU A 129 -10.24 5.92 15.30
N GLN A 130 -11.48 6.42 15.36
CA GLN A 130 -12.26 6.43 16.60
C GLN A 130 -12.58 5.00 17.10
N LEU A 131 -12.90 4.07 16.19
CA LEU A 131 -13.11 2.68 16.57
C LEU A 131 -11.82 2.01 17.04
N LEU A 132 -10.68 2.36 16.45
CA LEU A 132 -9.37 1.90 16.90
C LEU A 132 -9.06 2.39 18.31
N ASP A 133 -9.37 3.64 18.64
CA ASP A 133 -9.15 4.21 19.98
C ASP A 133 -10.01 3.53 21.05
N LYS A 134 -11.21 3.09 20.67
CA LYS A 134 -12.11 2.32 21.53
C LYS A 134 -11.75 0.82 21.61
N GLY A 135 -10.75 0.36 20.85
CA GLY A 135 -10.39 -1.06 20.77
C GLY A 135 -11.41 -1.93 20.01
N GLU A 136 -12.30 -1.32 19.24
CA GLU A 136 -13.47 -1.96 18.62
C GLU A 136 -13.15 -2.65 17.29
N GLN A 137 -12.11 -3.50 17.28
CA GLN A 137 -11.62 -4.18 16.06
C GLN A 137 -12.70 -5.03 15.38
N ARG A 138 -13.63 -5.60 16.15
CA ARG A 138 -14.75 -6.40 15.61
C ARG A 138 -15.71 -5.55 14.79
N LEU A 139 -15.99 -4.32 15.23
CA LEU A 139 -16.84 -3.38 14.51
C LEU A 139 -16.15 -2.90 13.22
N ILE A 140 -14.85 -2.63 13.28
CA ILE A 140 -14.05 -2.30 12.09
C ILE A 140 -14.14 -3.43 11.05
N GLN A 141 -13.96 -4.69 11.47
CA GLN A 141 -14.11 -5.84 10.57
C GLN A 141 -15.53 -5.97 9.98
N ALA A 142 -16.56 -5.67 10.76
CA ALA A 142 -17.94 -5.70 10.28
C ALA A 142 -18.21 -4.61 9.22
N VAL A 143 -17.65 -3.41 9.43
CA VAL A 143 -17.70 -2.32 8.46
C VAL A 143 -16.98 -2.69 7.16
N GLU A 144 -15.77 -3.25 7.27
CA GLU A 144 -14.96 -3.66 6.12
C GLU A 144 -15.60 -4.78 5.30
N LYS A 145 -16.26 -5.73 5.97
CA LYS A 145 -17.02 -6.79 5.30
C LYS A 145 -18.37 -6.31 4.76
N ARG A 146 -18.70 -5.02 4.89
CA ARG A 146 -19.99 -4.41 4.51
C ARG A 146 -21.19 -5.07 5.17
N VAL A 147 -20.98 -5.67 6.35
CA VAL A 147 -22.04 -6.25 7.18
C VAL A 147 -22.85 -5.13 7.84
N MET A 148 -22.19 -4.01 8.15
CA MET A 148 -22.80 -2.84 8.75
C MET A 148 -22.16 -1.57 8.19
N PRO A 149 -22.92 -0.51 7.87
CA PRO A 149 -22.33 0.76 7.46
C PRO A 149 -21.77 1.52 8.67
N LEU A 150 -20.71 2.31 8.43
CA LEU A 150 -19.99 3.04 9.49
C LEU A 150 -20.89 3.96 10.33
N TRP A 151 -21.89 4.60 9.71
CA TRP A 151 -22.83 5.49 10.42
C TRP A 151 -23.73 4.76 11.43
N CYS A 152 -23.98 3.45 11.27
CA CYS A 152 -24.73 2.67 12.25
C CYS A 152 -23.92 2.43 13.53
N VAL A 153 -22.60 2.30 13.41
CA VAL A 153 -21.72 2.00 14.54
C VAL A 153 -21.75 3.12 15.59
N PHE A 154 -21.81 4.37 15.13
CA PHE A 154 -21.81 5.55 16.02
C PHE A 154 -23.19 5.99 16.48
N ARG A 155 -24.28 5.38 15.99
CA ARG A 155 -25.65 5.67 16.44
C ARG A 155 -26.08 4.89 17.68
N GLY A 156 -25.34 3.87 18.09
CA GLY A 156 -25.65 3.01 19.23
C GLY A 156 -24.68 3.13 20.41
N ALA A 157 -23.78 4.11 20.40
CA ALA A 157 -22.81 4.39 21.47
C ALA A 157 -23.21 5.61 22.30
#